data_AF-A0A822EFH4-F1
#
_entry.id   AF-A0A822EFH4-F1
#
_cell.length_a   1.000
_cell.length_b   1.000
_cell.length_c   1.000
_cell.angle_alpha   90.00
_cell.angle_beta   90.00
_cell.angle_gamma   90.00
#
_symmetry.space_group_name_H-M   'P 1'
#
loop_
_entity.id
_entity.type
_entity.pdbx_description
1 polymer ?
#
loop_
_entity_poly.entity_id
_entity_poly.type
_entity_poly.pdbx_seq_one_letter_code
_entity_poly.pdbx_strand_id
1 'polypeptide(L)'
;AKIMYYLNCLCHCINYEDSDIDRFTNYSNWSSLSDDEDQFVFFLALNLSPDLFIGKIFFPSDQLCHDVRGRFYDIDAMNHPMLLTRSLIITGRICEVKRIFAFKQIWLKEYYLDPMKRFTQKLCFRQQKAKRFCVIS
;
A
#
# COMPACT_ATOMS: atom_id res chain seq x y z
N ALA A 1 -3.16 -4.48 10.08
CA ALA A 1 -2.53 -3.18 10.39
C ALA A 1 -1.49 -2.70 9.35
N LYS A 2 -0.34 -3.37 9.18
CA LYS A 2 0.79 -2.84 8.39
C LYS A 2 0.47 -2.54 6.92
N ILE A 3 -0.24 -3.46 6.25
CA ILE A 3 -0.69 -3.26 4.86
C ILE A 3 -1.69 -2.10 4.75
N MET A 4 -2.63 -1.99 5.69
CA MET A 4 -3.57 -0.87 5.71
C MET A 4 -2.86 0.48 5.87
N TYR A 5 -1.79 0.53 6.68
CA TYR A 5 -0.97 1.72 6.79
C TYR A 5 -0.26 2.07 5.47
N TYR A 6 0.27 1.07 4.74
CA TYR A 6 0.78 1.27 3.39
C TYR A 6 -0.29 1.86 2.45
N LEU A 7 -1.49 1.27 2.44
CA LEU A 7 -2.61 1.74 1.62
C LEU A 7 -3.04 3.16 2.01
N ASN A 8 -3.03 3.48 3.31
CA ASN A 8 -3.31 4.82 3.80
C ASN A 8 -2.30 5.84 3.28
N CYS A 9 -1.00 5.49 3.28
CA CYS A 9 0.02 6.36 2.71
C CYS A 9 -0.19 6.60 1.21
N LEU A 10 -0.61 5.57 0.47
CA LEU A 10 -0.98 5.71 -0.93
C LEU A 10 -2.15 6.69 -1.10
N CYS A 11 -3.23 6.52 -0.34
CA CYS A 11 -4.41 7.39 -0.40
C CYS A 11 -4.14 8.84 0.03
N HIS A 12 -3.09 9.08 0.82
CA HIS A 12 -2.64 10.44 1.13
C HIS A 12 -1.91 11.11 -0.04
N CYS A 13 -1.41 10.34 -1.00
CA CYS A 13 -0.70 10.84 -2.18
C CYS A 13 -1.63 11.14 -3.35
N ILE A 14 -2.72 10.38 -3.49
CA ILE A 14 -3.64 10.46 -4.63
C ILE A 14 -5.07 10.74 -4.17
N ASN A 15 -5.85 11.45 -5.00
CA ASN A 15 -7.29 11.55 -4.81
C ASN A 15 -7.96 10.25 -5.26
N TYR A 16 -7.92 9.22 -4.43
CA TYR A 16 -8.61 7.96 -4.71
C TYR A 16 -10.02 8.02 -4.12
N GLU A 17 -10.97 8.48 -4.95
CA GLU A 17 -12.39 8.52 -4.58
C GLU A 17 -13.00 7.13 -4.74
N ASP A 18 -12.92 6.35 -3.67
CA ASP A 18 -13.61 5.07 -3.53
C ASP A 18 -14.12 4.97 -2.10
N SER A 19 -15.45 5.03 -1.93
CA SER A 19 -16.10 5.13 -0.61
C SER A 19 -15.75 3.97 0.32
N ASP A 20 -15.32 2.83 -0.23
CA ASP A 20 -14.97 1.66 0.55
C ASP A 20 -13.49 1.64 0.98
N ILE A 21 -12.62 2.46 0.37
CA ILE A 21 -11.18 2.45 0.68
C ILE A 21 -10.88 2.94 2.09
N ASP A 22 -11.72 3.83 2.63
CA ASP A 22 -11.56 4.37 3.99
C ASP A 22 -11.60 3.26 5.05
N ARG A 23 -12.46 2.25 4.86
CA ARG A 23 -12.53 1.08 5.75
C ARG A 23 -11.25 0.25 5.72
N PHE A 24 -10.63 0.13 4.54
CA PHE A 24 -9.46 -0.72 4.31
C PHE A 24 -8.11 0.02 4.49
N THR A 25 -8.16 1.34 4.67
CA THR A 25 -7.00 2.20 4.97
C THR A 25 -6.97 2.68 6.42
N ASN A 26 -8.10 2.57 7.15
CA ASN A 26 -8.17 2.89 8.57
C ASN A 26 -7.40 1.88 9.45
N TYR A 27 -6.09 2.05 9.49
CA TYR A 27 -5.18 1.20 10.23
C TYR A 27 -5.40 1.28 11.75
N SER A 28 -6.08 2.31 12.27
CA SER A 28 -6.40 2.44 13.71
C SER A 28 -7.48 1.45 14.15
N ASN A 29 -8.33 0.99 13.23
CA ASN A 29 -9.41 0.05 13.51
C ASN A 29 -9.16 -1.35 12.93
N TRP A 30 -7.90 -1.70 12.69
CA TRP A 30 -7.51 -2.94 12.00
C TRP A 30 -7.98 -4.23 12.69
N SER A 31 -8.21 -4.20 14.01
CA SER A 31 -8.66 -5.38 14.79
C SER A 31 -10.13 -5.72 14.58
N SER A 32 -10.89 -4.87 13.88
CA SER A 32 -12.32 -5.06 13.60
C SER A 32 -12.60 -5.78 12.27
N LEU A 33 -11.57 -6.07 11.48
CA LEU A 33 -11.72 -6.74 10.19
C LEU A 33 -12.03 -8.24 10.37
N SER A 34 -13.02 -8.72 9.62
CA SER A 34 -13.27 -10.14 9.42
C SER A 34 -12.17 -10.80 8.58
N ASP A 35 -12.12 -12.13 8.60
CA ASP A 35 -11.16 -12.92 7.80
C ASP A 35 -11.28 -12.63 6.29
N ASP A 36 -12.51 -12.41 5.79
CA ASP A 36 -12.77 -12.08 4.38
C ASP A 36 -12.27 -10.67 4.03
N GLU A 37 -12.44 -9.72 4.94
CA GLU A 37 -11.94 -8.35 4.78
C GLU A 37 -10.42 -8.28 4.84
N ASP A 38 -9.78 -9.07 5.71
CA ASP A 38 -8.32 -9.18 5.77
C ASP A 38 -7.76 -9.73 4.43
N GLN A 39 -8.46 -10.69 3.82
CA GLN A 39 -8.14 -11.19 2.49
C GLN A 39 -8.39 -10.14 1.39
N PHE A 40 -9.44 -9.34 1.50
CA PHE A 40 -9.70 -8.23 0.58
C PHE A 40 -8.59 -7.17 0.63
N VAL A 41 -8.16 -6.76 1.84
CA VAL A 41 -7.04 -5.82 2.04
C VAL A 41 -5.77 -6.34 1.37
N PHE A 42 -5.52 -7.64 1.46
CA PHE A 42 -4.38 -8.27 0.80
C PHE A 42 -4.48 -8.20 -0.73
N PHE A 43 -5.62 -8.54 -1.32
CA PHE A 43 -5.81 -8.43 -2.77
C PHE A 43 -5.75 -6.98 -3.26
N LEU A 44 -6.30 -6.05 -2.49
CA LEU A 44 -6.19 -4.62 -2.77
C LEU A 44 -4.72 -4.18 -2.80
N ALA A 45 -3.93 -4.59 -1.81
CA ALA A 45 -2.50 -4.30 -1.77
C ALA A 45 -1.70 -4.97 -2.90
N LEU A 46 -2.09 -6.16 -3.36
CA LEU A 46 -1.49 -6.77 -4.56
C LEU A 46 -1.75 -5.94 -5.82
N ASN A 47 -2.99 -5.48 -6.01
CA ASN A 47 -3.36 -4.65 -7.17
C ASN A 47 -2.73 -3.26 -7.10
N LEU A 48 -2.51 -2.74 -5.90
CA LEU A 48 -1.85 -1.47 -5.63
C LEU A 48 -0.41 -1.72 -5.16
N SER A 49 0.37 -2.47 -5.94
CA SER A 49 1.77 -2.75 -5.60
C SER A 49 2.64 -1.47 -5.62
N PRO A 50 3.61 -1.31 -4.70
CA PRO A 50 4.56 -0.20 -4.69
C PRO A 50 5.25 0.02 -6.03
N ASP A 51 5.51 -1.06 -6.78
CA ASP A 51 6.19 -0.99 -8.09
C ASP A 51 5.44 -0.10 -9.10
N LEU A 52 4.11 0.03 -8.96
CA LEU A 52 3.30 0.90 -9.82
C LEU A 52 3.53 2.39 -9.53
N PHE A 53 4.00 2.70 -8.32
CA PHE A 53 4.04 4.03 -7.73
C PHE A 53 5.47 4.55 -7.49
N ILE A 54 6.45 3.65 -7.38
CA ILE A 54 7.85 3.99 -7.21
C ILE A 54 8.34 4.81 -8.42
N GLY A 55 8.99 5.94 -8.13
CA GLY A 55 9.46 6.89 -9.14
C GLY A 55 8.36 7.82 -9.69
N LYS A 56 7.10 7.66 -9.27
CA LYS A 56 6.00 8.54 -9.65
C LYS A 56 5.47 9.35 -8.47
N ILE A 57 5.08 8.66 -7.41
CA ILE A 57 4.58 9.26 -6.16
C ILE A 57 5.34 8.75 -4.95
N PHE A 58 5.96 7.57 -5.03
CA PHE A 58 6.77 7.00 -3.97
C PHE A 58 8.24 7.10 -4.36
N PHE A 59 9.06 7.73 -3.51
CA PHE A 59 10.47 7.99 -3.82
C PHE A 59 11.38 7.43 -2.73
N PRO A 60 12.22 6.42 -3.05
CA PRO A 60 13.21 5.95 -2.10
C PRO A 60 14.28 7.04 -1.90
N SER A 61 14.38 7.62 -0.70
CA SER A 61 15.37 8.66 -0.40
C SER A 61 15.62 8.80 1.09
N ASP A 62 16.83 8.44 1.52
CA ASP A 62 17.26 8.68 2.91
C ASP A 62 17.44 10.18 3.20
N GLN A 63 17.87 10.96 2.19
CA GLN A 63 18.08 12.40 2.32
C GLN A 63 16.78 13.15 2.62
N LEU A 64 15.70 12.83 1.91
CA LEU A 64 14.39 13.44 2.14
C LEU A 64 13.75 12.92 3.46
N CYS A 65 14.04 11.68 3.83
CA CYS A 65 13.48 11.11 5.05
C CYS A 65 14.14 11.64 6.33
N HIS A 66 15.38 12.14 6.29
CA HIS A 66 16.14 12.54 7.48
C HIS A 66 16.09 11.43 8.56
N ASP A 67 15.55 11.71 9.75
CA ASP A 67 15.46 10.75 10.86
C ASP A 67 14.20 9.87 10.85
N VAL A 68 13.22 10.17 9.98
CA VAL A 68 11.97 9.38 9.90
C VAL A 68 12.08 8.26 8.86
N ARG A 69 11.15 7.29 8.93
CA ARG A 69 11.11 6.16 7.97
C ARG A 69 10.44 6.54 6.65
N GLY A 70 9.56 7.53 6.65
CA GLY A 70 8.93 8.09 5.47
C GLY A 70 8.28 9.43 5.77
N ARG A 71 8.12 10.27 4.73
CA ARG A 71 7.66 11.66 4.85
C ARG A 71 6.86 12.06 3.62
N PHE A 72 5.78 12.80 3.83
CA PHE A 72 4.98 13.40 2.77
C PHE A 72 5.50 14.79 2.39
N TYR A 73 5.35 15.10 1.10
CA TYR A 73 5.63 16.41 0.55
C TYR A 73 4.50 16.83 -0.37
N ASP A 74 4.00 18.05 -0.20
CA ASP A 74 3.05 18.63 -1.12
C ASP A 74 3.75 18.96 -2.44
N ILE A 75 3.12 18.58 -3.56
CA ILE A 75 3.68 18.82 -4.89
C ILE A 75 3.85 20.32 -5.14
N ASP A 76 2.90 21.12 -4.69
CA ASP A 76 2.93 22.58 -4.87
C ASP A 76 4.04 23.26 -4.08
N ALA A 77 4.54 22.63 -3.00
CA ALA A 77 5.61 23.15 -2.17
C ALA A 77 7.02 22.77 -2.67
N MET A 78 7.12 21.87 -3.66
CA MET A 78 8.40 21.39 -4.17
C MET A 78 8.87 22.21 -5.38
N ASN A 79 9.82 23.12 -5.14
CA ASN A 79 10.57 23.85 -6.19
C ASN A 79 11.60 22.99 -6.95
N HIS A 80 11.53 21.66 -6.84
CA HIS A 80 12.54 20.75 -7.42
C HIS A 80 12.13 20.33 -8.83
N PRO A 81 13.05 20.30 -9.83
CA PRO A 81 12.77 19.90 -11.21
C PRO A 81 12.54 18.39 -11.40
N MET A 82 12.05 17.68 -10.38
CA MET A 82 11.62 16.30 -10.57
C MET A 82 10.40 16.31 -11.49
N LEU A 83 10.36 15.37 -12.45
CA LEU A 83 9.20 15.12 -13.32
C LEU A 83 8.05 14.59 -12.46
N LEU A 84 7.40 15.49 -11.71
CA LEU A 84 6.28 15.16 -10.85
C LEU A 84 5.07 14.92 -11.74
N THR A 85 4.63 13.66 -11.74
CA THR A 85 3.44 13.23 -12.46
C THR A 85 2.22 13.79 -11.73
N ARG A 86 1.50 14.76 -12.33
CA ARG A 86 0.31 15.38 -11.72
C ARG A 86 -0.92 14.46 -11.70
N SER A 87 -0.95 13.43 -12.53
CA SER A 87 -2.03 12.45 -12.56
C SER A 87 -1.55 11.05 -12.93
N LEU A 88 -2.15 10.03 -12.33
CA LEU A 88 -1.85 8.61 -12.57
C LEU A 88 -3.07 7.87 -13.06
N ILE A 89 -2.87 6.88 -13.92
CA ILE A 89 -3.93 5.92 -14.23
C ILE A 89 -3.79 4.73 -13.31
N ILE A 90 -4.79 4.52 -12.45
CA ILE A 90 -4.88 3.40 -11.51
C ILE A 90 -6.18 2.70 -11.82
N THR A 91 -6.12 1.39 -12.11
CA THR A 91 -7.30 0.56 -12.41
C THR A 91 -8.25 1.16 -13.45
N GLY A 92 -7.70 1.87 -14.45
CA GLY A 92 -8.46 2.53 -15.52
C GLY A 92 -9.05 3.89 -15.16
N ARG A 93 -8.84 4.39 -13.93
CA ARG A 93 -9.27 5.71 -13.47
C ARG A 93 -8.08 6.66 -13.43
N ILE A 94 -8.32 7.92 -13.79
CA ILE A 94 -7.33 8.99 -13.63
C ILE A 94 -7.44 9.50 -12.19
N CYS A 95 -6.35 9.38 -11.44
CA CYS A 95 -6.21 9.88 -10.08
C CYS A 95 -5.27 11.08 -10.07
N GLU A 96 -5.72 12.20 -9.51
CA GLU A 96 -4.86 13.36 -9.29
C GLU A 96 -3.88 13.09 -8.15
N VAL A 97 -2.63 13.50 -8.35
CA VAL A 97 -1.59 13.40 -7.32
C VAL A 97 -1.57 14.71 -6.53
N LYS A 98 -1.79 14.62 -5.21
CA LYS A 98 -1.75 15.74 -4.27
C LYS A 98 -0.40 15.84 -3.56
N ARG A 99 0.20 14.69 -3.26
CA ARG A 99 1.46 14.60 -2.51
C ARG A 99 2.35 13.51 -3.07
N ILE A 100 3.63 13.64 -2.79
CA ILE A 100 4.57 12.54 -2.91
C ILE A 100 5.00 12.04 -1.54
N PHE A 101 5.46 10.79 -1.50
CA PHE A 101 5.93 10.13 -0.30
C PHE A 101 7.37 9.68 -0.50
N ALA A 102 8.28 10.31 0.24
CA ALA A 102 9.65 9.83 0.35
C ALA A 102 9.72 8.75 1.42
N PHE A 103 10.48 7.68 1.18
CA PHE A 103 10.62 6.60 2.15
C PHE A 103 12.05 6.04 2.19
N LYS A 104 12.44 5.52 3.35
CA LYS A 104 13.65 4.69 3.51
C LYS A 104 13.30 3.26 3.12
N GLN A 105 14.24 2.49 2.58
CA GLN A 105 13.99 1.10 2.17
C GLN A 105 13.43 0.22 3.31
N ILE A 106 13.79 0.53 4.57
CA ILE A 106 13.24 -0.16 5.74
C ILE A 106 11.72 0.00 5.87
N TRP A 107 11.16 1.13 5.46
CA TRP A 107 9.72 1.38 5.47
C TRP A 107 9.00 0.42 4.51
N LEU A 108 9.49 0.31 3.27
CA LEU A 108 8.88 -0.56 2.27
C LEU A 108 8.92 -2.02 2.71
N LYS A 109 10.07 -2.43 3.26
CA LYS A 109 10.22 -3.76 3.83
C LYS A 109 9.22 -4.02 4.96
N GLU A 110 9.13 -3.09 5.90
CA GLU A 110 8.32 -3.26 7.10
C GLU A 110 6.82 -3.23 6.83
N TYR A 111 6.35 -2.30 6.00
CA TYR A 111 4.93 -2.03 5.82
C TYR A 111 4.29 -2.72 4.62
N TYR A 112 5.10 -3.19 3.66
CA TYR A 112 4.60 -3.91 2.49
C TYR A 112 5.25 -5.29 2.34
N LEU A 113 6.56 -5.41 2.10
CA LEU A 113 7.18 -6.67 1.69
C LEU A 113 7.03 -7.80 2.73
N ASP A 114 7.40 -7.54 3.98
CA ASP A 114 7.33 -8.53 5.05
C ASP A 114 5.87 -8.95 5.36
N PRO A 115 4.90 -8.01 5.48
CA PRO A 115 3.48 -8.35 5.59
C PRO A 115 2.96 -9.19 4.42
N MET A 116 3.23 -8.79 3.17
CA MET A 116 2.77 -9.51 1.98
C MET A 116 3.31 -10.94 1.96
N LYS A 117 4.60 -11.12 2.27
CA LYS A 117 5.22 -12.46 2.38
C LYS A 117 4.53 -13.34 3.42
N ARG A 118 4.23 -12.79 4.61
CA ARG A 118 3.52 -13.51 5.69
C ARG A 118 2.11 -13.92 5.26
N PHE A 119 1.40 -13.05 4.55
CA PHE A 119 0.07 -13.35 4.02
C PHE A 119 0.10 -14.45 2.97
N THR A 120 1.01 -14.38 2.00
CA THR A 120 1.18 -15.44 0.99
C THR A 120 1.49 -16.79 1.64
N GLN A 121 2.34 -16.82 2.67
CA GLN A 121 2.61 -18.04 3.44
C GLN A 121 1.32 -18.57 4.10
N LYS A 122 0.55 -17.73 4.79
CA LYS A 122 -0.74 -18.13 5.40
C LYS A 122 -1.73 -18.69 4.37
N LEU A 123 -1.87 -18.05 3.21
CA LEU A 123 -2.76 -18.50 2.13
C LEU A 123 -2.32 -19.86 1.58
N CYS A 124 -1.02 -20.05 1.31
CA CYS A 124 -0.48 -21.34 0.89
C CYS A 124 -0.78 -22.46 1.92
N PHE A 125 -0.61 -22.18 3.22
CA PHE A 125 -0.94 -23.16 4.27
C PHE A 125 -2.45 -23.47 4.33
N ARG A 126 -3.32 -22.45 4.22
CA ARG A 126 -4.79 -22.63 4.17
C ARG A 126 -5.20 -23.49 2.97
N GLN A 127 -4.64 -23.24 1.79
CA GLN A 127 -4.93 -24.03 0.57
C GLN A 127 -4.42 -25.48 0.67
N GLN A 128 -3.25 -25.71 1.27
CA GLN A 128 -2.74 -27.06 1.50
C GLN A 128 -3.60 -27.86 2.50
N LYS A 129 -4.11 -27.20 3.56
CA LYS A 129 -5.01 -27.82 4.53
C LYS A 129 -6.37 -28.15 3.89
N ALA A 130 -6.94 -27.25 3.09
CA ALA A 130 -8.17 -27.49 2.35
C ALA A 130 -8.04 -28.66 1.35
N LYS A 131 -6.92 -28.74 0.62
CA LYS A 131 -6.62 -29.87 -0.28
C LYS A 131 -6.47 -31.19 0.47
N ARG A 132 -5.87 -31.19 1.67
CA ARG A 132 -5.77 -32.42 2.49
C ARG A 132 -7.11 -32.90 3.03
N PHE A 133 -8.04 -32.00 3.34
CA PHE A 133 -9.39 -32.37 3.78
C PHE A 133 -10.26 -32.90 2.62
N CYS A 134 -10.08 -32.37 1.41
CA CYS A 134 -10.88 -32.79 0.25
C CYS A 134 -10.44 -34.13 -0.36
N VAL A 135 -9.29 -34.68 0.04
CA VAL A 135 -8.77 -35.98 -0.46
C VAL A 135 -9.13 -37.14 0.47
N ILE A 136 -9.84 -36.88 1.58
CA ILE A 136 -10.32 -37.89 2.53
C ILE A 136 -11.85 -37.95 2.51
N SER A 137 -12.48 -37.72 1.36
CA SER A 137 -13.94 -37.85 1.15
C SER A 137 -14.17 -38.66 -0.11
#